data_AF-A0A537JZL3-F1
#
_entry.id   AF-A0A537JZL3-F1
#
_cell.length_a   1.000
_cell.length_b   1.000
_cell.length_c   1.000
_cell.angle_alpha   90.00
_cell.angle_beta   90.00
_cell.angle_gamma   90.00
#
_symmetry.space_group_name_H-M   'P 1'
#
loop_
_entity.id
_entity.type
_entity.pdbx_description
1 polymer ?
#
loop_
_entity_poly.entity_id
_entity_poly.type
_entity_poly.pdbx_seq_one_letter_code
_entity_poly.pdbx_strand_id
1 'polypeptide(L)'
;QTEKQIKRLDKVFQLLGEKPEGKKCEAMDGLIKEGKTIINETKEGSMTRDAALIIAAQKVEHYEIASYGGLVQLALTLGKNRVASLLDKTLQEEEETDRLLTDIAESYINFQAEEEDEKSNESRPESISMTGSTF
;
A
#
# COMPACT_ATOMS: atom_id res chain seq x y z
N GLN A 1 1.54 0.78 14.24
CA GLN A 1 0.19 0.19 14.20
C GLN A 1 0.29 -1.34 14.12
N THR A 2 0.99 -1.87 13.11
CA THR A 2 1.13 -3.30 12.81
C THR A 2 1.55 -4.19 13.98
N GLU A 3 2.47 -3.77 14.83
CA GLU A 3 2.84 -4.54 16.04
C GLU A 3 1.68 -4.72 17.03
N LYS A 4 0.76 -3.75 17.12
CA LYS A 4 -0.44 -3.86 17.97
C LYS A 4 -1.44 -4.83 17.35
N GLN A 5 -1.52 -4.89 16.03
CA GLN A 5 -2.37 -5.84 15.30
C GLN A 5 -1.87 -7.27 15.48
N ILE A 6 -0.56 -7.50 15.47
CA ILE A 6 0.04 -8.81 15.79
C ILE A 6 -0.40 -9.25 17.20
N LYS A 7 -0.27 -8.37 18.21
CA LYS A 7 -0.76 -8.66 19.57
C LYS A 7 -2.27 -8.89 19.64
N ARG A 8 -3.04 -8.32 18.69
CA ARG A 8 -4.48 -8.54 18.58
C ARG A 8 -4.78 -9.92 17.98
N LEU A 9 -4.02 -10.35 16.96
CA LEU A 9 -4.08 -11.69 16.40
C LEU A 9 -3.71 -12.74 17.45
N ASP A 10 -2.70 -12.52 18.29
CA ASP A 10 -2.38 -13.43 19.41
C ASP A 10 -3.59 -13.67 20.31
N LYS A 11 -4.35 -12.62 20.63
CA LYS A 11 -5.61 -12.73 21.40
C LYS A 11 -6.70 -13.47 20.62
N VAL A 12 -6.78 -13.28 19.32
CA VAL A 12 -7.71 -14.03 18.45
C VAL A 12 -7.38 -15.52 18.50
N PHE A 13 -6.11 -15.91 18.30
CA PHE A 13 -5.67 -17.31 18.39
C PHE A 13 -5.96 -17.92 19.76
N GLN A 14 -5.69 -17.18 20.85
CA GLN A 14 -6.05 -17.62 22.21
C GLN A 14 -7.56 -17.88 22.38
N LEU A 15 -8.42 -17.00 21.84
CA LEU A 15 -9.88 -17.19 21.88
C LEU A 15 -10.36 -18.37 21.02
N LEU A 16 -9.59 -18.73 19.99
CA LEU A 16 -9.86 -19.88 19.14
C LEU A 16 -9.34 -21.20 19.75
N GLY A 17 -8.47 -21.13 20.76
CA GLY A 17 -7.79 -22.30 21.32
C GLY A 17 -6.69 -22.84 20.40
N GLU A 18 -6.23 -22.03 19.44
CA GLU A 18 -5.26 -22.40 18.41
C GLU A 18 -3.93 -21.69 18.64
N LYS A 19 -2.85 -22.24 18.10
CA LYS A 19 -1.53 -21.58 18.10
C LYS A 19 -1.33 -20.85 16.77
N PRO A 20 -0.81 -19.61 16.76
CA PRO A 20 -0.42 -18.96 15.52
C PRO A 20 0.71 -19.74 14.86
N GLU A 21 0.61 -19.94 13.54
CA GLU A 21 1.67 -20.52 12.72
C GLU A 21 2.09 -19.51 11.65
N GLY A 22 3.40 -19.29 11.53
CA GLY A 22 3.97 -18.44 10.50
C GLY A 22 3.86 -19.12 9.14
N LYS A 23 2.95 -18.64 8.30
CA LYS A 23 2.87 -19.06 6.90
C LYS A 23 3.27 -17.91 6.00
N LYS A 24 4.15 -18.20 5.05
CA LYS A 24 4.52 -17.24 4.01
C LYS A 24 3.29 -16.89 3.16
N CYS A 25 3.04 -15.60 2.99
CA CYS A 25 1.96 -15.08 2.15
C CYS A 25 2.56 -14.58 0.83
N GLU A 26 2.44 -15.36 -0.24
CA GLU A 26 3.02 -15.00 -1.55
C GLU A 26 2.42 -13.70 -2.13
N ALA A 27 1.15 -13.40 -1.82
CA ALA A 27 0.51 -12.15 -2.23
C ALA A 27 1.18 -10.94 -1.56
N MET A 28 1.33 -10.97 -0.23
CA MET A 28 1.99 -9.89 0.52
C MET A 28 3.47 -9.75 0.12
N ASP A 29 4.17 -10.86 -0.08
CA ASP A 29 5.55 -10.85 -0.60
C ASP A 29 5.64 -10.16 -1.97
N GLY A 30 4.66 -10.36 -2.84
CA GLY A 30 4.56 -9.70 -4.14
C GLY A 30 4.41 -8.18 -4.00
N LEU A 31 3.50 -7.73 -3.14
CA LEU A 31 3.26 -6.31 -2.88
C LEU A 31 4.50 -5.62 -2.28
N ILE A 32 5.17 -6.28 -1.33
CA ILE A 32 6.42 -5.77 -0.75
C ILE A 32 7.53 -5.66 -1.80
N LYS A 33 7.62 -6.62 -2.73
CA LYS A 33 8.59 -6.57 -3.84
C LYS A 33 8.30 -5.41 -4.77
N GLU A 34 7.04 -5.12 -5.07
CA GLU A 34 6.64 -3.97 -5.89
C GLU A 34 7.16 -2.65 -5.29
N GLY A 35 6.96 -2.43 -3.99
CA GLY A 35 7.49 -1.25 -3.30
C GLY A 35 9.03 -1.15 -3.37
N LYS A 36 9.73 -2.27 -3.26
CA LYS A 36 11.19 -2.31 -3.41
C LYS A 36 11.65 -1.99 -4.84
N THR A 37 10.92 -2.48 -5.84
CA THR A 37 11.20 -2.15 -7.25
C THR A 37 11.04 -0.66 -7.49
N ILE A 38 9.97 -0.03 -6.97
CA ILE A 38 9.77 1.42 -7.04
C ILE A 38 10.97 2.18 -6.46
N ILE A 39 11.47 1.79 -5.29
CA ILE A 39 12.65 2.44 -4.68
C ILE A 39 13.89 2.34 -5.58
N ASN A 40 14.08 1.21 -6.26
CA ASN A 40 15.24 0.99 -7.13
C ASN A 40 15.13 1.69 -8.49
N GLU A 41 13.91 1.85 -9.02
CA GLU A 41 13.67 2.38 -10.37
C GLU A 41 13.36 3.88 -10.40
N THR A 42 13.08 4.49 -9.26
CA THR A 42 12.81 5.93 -9.13
C THR A 42 13.98 6.66 -8.49
N LYS A 43 14.06 7.98 -8.69
CA LYS A 43 15.10 8.83 -8.09
C LYS A 43 14.84 9.05 -6.59
N GLU A 44 15.90 9.06 -5.79
CA GLU A 44 15.79 9.34 -4.36
C GLU A 44 15.32 10.77 -4.10
N GLY A 45 14.28 10.89 -3.28
CA GLY A 45 13.64 12.15 -2.92
C GLY A 45 12.77 12.77 -4.00
N SER A 46 12.49 12.08 -5.12
CA SER A 46 11.53 12.60 -6.12
C SER A 46 10.09 12.41 -5.66
N MET A 47 9.22 13.34 -6.06
CA MET A 47 7.79 13.26 -5.80
C MET A 47 7.16 12.10 -6.57
N THR A 48 7.70 11.75 -7.74
CA THR A 48 7.33 10.52 -8.47
C THR A 48 7.56 9.26 -7.64
N ARG A 49 8.67 9.20 -6.87
CA ARG A 49 8.94 8.07 -5.97
C ARG A 49 7.88 8.01 -4.88
N ASP A 50 7.61 9.14 -4.23
CA ASP A 50 6.65 9.21 -3.13
C ASP A 50 5.23 8.85 -3.61
N ALA A 51 4.82 9.32 -4.80
CA ALA A 51 3.55 8.96 -5.43
C ALA A 51 3.44 7.45 -5.65
N ALA A 52 4.46 6.85 -6.26
CA ALA A 52 4.49 5.42 -6.52
C ALA A 52 4.51 4.59 -5.22
N LEU A 53 5.23 5.06 -4.19
CA LEU A 53 5.26 4.41 -2.88
C LEU A 53 3.91 4.47 -2.16
N ILE A 54 3.19 5.58 -2.25
CA ILE A 54 1.83 5.68 -1.69
C ILE A 54 0.90 4.70 -2.39
N ILE A 55 0.94 4.63 -3.73
CA ILE A 55 0.14 3.66 -4.48
C ILE A 55 0.47 2.22 -4.06
N ALA A 56 1.75 1.89 -3.89
CA ALA A 56 2.16 0.56 -3.43
C ALA A 56 1.68 0.27 -2.00
N ALA A 57 1.70 1.25 -1.11
CA ALA A 57 1.17 1.13 0.24
C ALA A 57 -0.35 0.91 0.25
N GLN A 58 -1.11 1.68 -0.54
CA GLN A 58 -2.57 1.49 -0.66
C GLN A 58 -2.94 0.09 -1.16
N LYS A 59 -2.14 -0.49 -2.07
CA LYS A 59 -2.35 -1.89 -2.49
C LYS A 59 -2.18 -2.89 -1.34
N VAL A 60 -1.25 -2.62 -0.41
CA VAL A 60 -1.07 -3.42 0.82
C VAL A 60 -2.30 -3.26 1.71
N GLU A 61 -2.73 -2.02 1.99
CA GLU A 61 -3.90 -1.75 2.81
C GLU A 61 -5.17 -2.42 2.24
N HIS A 62 -5.39 -2.34 0.92
CA HIS A 62 -6.56 -2.97 0.27
C HIS A 62 -6.55 -4.49 0.40
N TYR A 63 -5.37 -5.12 0.34
CA TYR A 63 -5.23 -6.55 0.59
C TYR A 63 -5.60 -6.91 2.03
N GLU A 64 -5.19 -6.09 3.01
CA GLU A 64 -5.51 -6.29 4.42
C GLU A 64 -6.99 -6.02 4.72
N ILE A 65 -7.58 -4.96 4.17
CA ILE A 65 -9.01 -4.63 4.26
C ILE A 65 -9.86 -5.80 3.74
N ALA A 66 -9.56 -6.31 2.55
CA ALA A 66 -10.27 -7.46 1.98
C ALA A 66 -10.13 -8.70 2.87
N SER A 67 -8.93 -8.95 3.40
CA SER A 67 -8.64 -10.09 4.27
C SER A 67 -9.40 -10.00 5.59
N TYR A 68 -9.30 -8.88 6.31
CA TYR A 68 -9.97 -8.68 7.59
C TYR A 68 -11.48 -8.60 7.43
N GLY A 69 -12.00 -7.96 6.38
CA GLY A 69 -13.44 -7.93 6.08
C GLY A 69 -14.03 -9.33 5.93
N GLY A 70 -13.34 -10.20 5.19
CA GLY A 70 -13.73 -11.62 5.06
C GLY A 70 -13.67 -12.37 6.39
N LEU A 71 -12.61 -12.17 7.18
CA LEU A 71 -12.43 -12.84 8.47
C LEU A 71 -13.44 -12.38 9.53
N VAL A 72 -13.81 -11.10 9.56
CA VAL A 72 -14.86 -10.55 10.43
C VAL A 72 -16.19 -11.23 10.11
N GLN A 73 -16.58 -11.25 8.83
CA GLN A 73 -17.84 -11.85 8.41
C GLN A 73 -17.89 -13.35 8.69
N LEU A 74 -16.78 -14.06 8.49
CA LEU A 74 -16.66 -15.47 8.82
C LEU A 74 -16.79 -15.70 10.34
N ALA A 75 -16.13 -14.89 11.16
CA ALA A 75 -16.21 -14.99 12.61
C ALA A 75 -17.64 -14.75 13.13
N LEU A 76 -18.35 -13.76 12.57
CA LEU A 76 -19.77 -13.51 12.87
C LEU A 76 -20.64 -14.71 12.47
N THR A 77 -20.44 -15.25 11.27
CA THR A 77 -21.18 -16.42 10.77
C THR A 77 -21.00 -17.64 11.68
N LEU A 78 -19.81 -17.82 12.26
CA LEU A 78 -19.49 -18.90 13.20
C LEU A 78 -19.90 -18.59 14.66
N GLY A 79 -20.57 -17.46 14.92
CA GLY A 79 -20.98 -17.04 16.27
C GLY A 79 -19.83 -16.59 17.18
N LYS A 80 -18.63 -16.34 16.63
CA LYS A 80 -17.43 -15.96 17.37
C LYS A 80 -17.34 -14.44 17.55
N ASN A 81 -18.36 -13.84 18.18
CA ASN A 81 -18.53 -12.38 18.30
C ASN A 81 -17.31 -11.64 18.87
N ARG A 82 -16.62 -12.22 19.87
CA ARG A 82 -15.41 -11.62 20.45
C ARG A 82 -14.23 -11.60 19.47
N VAL A 83 -14.10 -12.63 18.63
CA VAL A 83 -13.08 -12.69 17.58
C VAL A 83 -13.40 -11.67 16.50
N ALA A 84 -14.66 -11.62 16.05
CA ALA A 84 -15.13 -10.62 15.07
C ALA A 84 -14.82 -9.19 15.54
N SER A 85 -15.14 -8.84 16.79
CA SER A 85 -14.86 -7.50 17.34
C SER A 85 -13.37 -7.16 17.40
N LEU A 86 -12.48 -8.14 17.58
CA LEU A 86 -11.04 -7.88 17.53
C LEU A 86 -10.57 -7.68 16.09
N LEU A 87 -11.00 -8.52 15.16
CA LEU A 87 -10.63 -8.40 13.75
C LEU A 87 -11.17 -7.09 13.14
N ASP A 88 -12.37 -6.69 13.51
CA ASP A 88 -13.01 -5.44 13.07
C ASP A 88 -12.22 -4.20 13.52
N LYS A 89 -11.63 -4.23 14.73
CA LYS A 89 -10.71 -3.16 15.15
C LYS A 89 -9.46 -3.07 14.29
N THR A 90 -8.96 -4.19 13.77
CA THR A 90 -7.86 -4.14 12.81
C THR A 90 -8.34 -3.59 11.47
N LEU A 91 -9.47 -4.08 10.96
CA LEU A 91 -10.08 -3.58 9.72
C LEU A 91 -10.24 -2.06 9.73
N GLN A 92 -10.79 -1.50 10.80
CA GLN A 92 -10.97 -0.05 10.93
C GLN A 92 -9.65 0.72 10.95
N GLU A 93 -8.58 0.15 11.54
CA GLU A 93 -7.25 0.77 11.51
C GLU A 93 -6.68 0.77 10.07
N GLU A 94 -6.85 -0.30 9.29
CA GLU A 94 -6.39 -0.33 7.88
C GLU A 94 -7.20 0.62 7.00
N GLU A 95 -8.53 0.68 7.19
CA GLU A 95 -9.39 1.64 6.47
C GLU A 95 -9.01 3.09 6.78
N GLU A 96 -8.61 3.40 8.02
CA GLU A 96 -8.11 4.72 8.40
C GLU A 96 -6.75 5.01 7.73
N THR A 97 -5.83 4.06 7.73
CA THR A 97 -4.52 4.20 7.07
C THR A 97 -4.67 4.42 5.56
N ASP A 98 -5.53 3.66 4.87
CA ASP A 98 -5.79 3.86 3.44
C ASP A 98 -6.37 5.25 3.12
N ARG A 99 -7.26 5.76 3.98
CA ARG A 99 -7.80 7.13 3.85
C ARG A 99 -6.70 8.17 4.03
N LEU A 100 -5.84 8.02 5.03
CA LEU A 100 -4.72 8.93 5.26
C LEU A 100 -3.73 8.92 4.07
N LEU A 101 -3.47 7.75 3.48
CA LEU A 101 -2.65 7.65 2.28
C LEU A 101 -3.30 8.36 1.08
N THR A 102 -4.62 8.22 0.92
CA THR A 102 -5.39 8.93 -0.10
C THR A 102 -5.29 10.45 0.09
N ASP A 103 -5.49 10.92 1.32
CA ASP A 103 -5.40 12.36 1.64
C ASP A 103 -4.01 12.93 1.31
N ILE A 104 -2.95 12.19 1.60
CA ILE A 104 -1.56 12.59 1.26
C ILE A 104 -1.36 12.63 -0.26
N ALA A 105 -1.86 11.62 -0.98
CA ALA A 105 -1.76 11.56 -2.44
C ALA A 105 -2.45 12.76 -3.10
N GLU A 106 -3.70 13.03 -2.71
CA GLU A 106 -4.52 14.09 -3.29
C GLU A 106 -4.06 15.50 -2.90
N SER A 107 -3.62 15.70 -1.65
CA SER A 107 -3.35 17.03 -1.12
C SER A 107 -1.95 17.56 -1.44
N TYR A 108 -0.98 16.69 -1.69
CA TYR A 108 0.42 17.09 -1.75
C TYR A 108 1.19 16.42 -2.88
N ILE A 109 1.12 15.09 -2.96
CA ILE A 109 2.07 14.35 -3.79
C ILE A 109 1.71 14.37 -5.28
N ASN A 110 0.45 14.21 -5.65
CA ASN A 110 0.08 14.15 -7.08
C ASN A 110 0.37 15.47 -7.81
N PHE A 111 0.04 16.60 -7.19
CA PHE A 111 0.30 17.92 -7.77
C PHE A 111 1.79 18.24 -7.86
N GLN A 112 2.58 17.89 -6.83
CA GLN A 112 4.02 18.12 -6.83
C GLN A 112 4.75 17.19 -7.82
N ALA A 113 4.27 15.96 -8.01
CA ALA A 113 4.82 15.03 -9.01
C ALA A 113 4.57 15.51 -10.44
N GLU A 114 3.37 16.04 -10.74
CA GLU A 114 3.07 16.65 -12.03
C GLU A 114 3.99 17.85 -12.33
N GLU A 115 4.18 18.76 -11.36
CA GLU A 115 5.10 19.89 -11.52
C GLU A 115 6.58 19.47 -11.70
N GLU A 116 7.02 18.40 -11.03
CA GLU A 116 8.38 17.87 -11.18
C GLU A 116 8.61 17.31 -12.58
N ASP A 117 7.63 16.57 -13.11
CA ASP A 117 7.66 16.02 -14.46
C ASP A 117 7.68 17.13 -15.53
N GLU A 118 6.87 18.19 -15.38
CA GLU A 118 6.87 19.35 -16.29
C GLU A 118 8.22 20.06 -16.34
N LYS A 119 8.80 20.36 -15.16
CA LYS A 119 10.13 21.00 -15.05
C LYS A 119 11.23 20.11 -15.63
N SER A 120 11.12 18.79 -15.48
CA SER A 120 12.07 17.85 -16.08
C SER A 120 11.99 17.87 -17.61
N ASN A 121 10.78 18.00 -18.18
CA ASN A 121 10.57 17.98 -19.63
C ASN A 121 10.99 19.29 -20.31
N GLU A 122 10.76 20.45 -19.68
CA GLU A 122 11.25 21.75 -20.18
C GLU A 122 12.78 21.82 -20.21
N SER A 123 13.47 21.04 -19.37
CA SER A 123 14.93 21.00 -19.32
C SER A 123 15.59 20.03 -20.31
N ARG A 124 14.81 19.23 -21.07
CA ARG A 124 15.36 18.42 -22.18
C ARG A 124 15.53 19.31 -23.42
N PRO A 125 16.76 19.54 -23.91
CA PRO A 125 16.92 20.22 -25.20
C PRO A 125 16.26 19.35 -26.28
N GLU A 126 15.37 19.95 -27.08
CA GLU A 126 14.82 19.31 -28.28
C GLU A 126 15.99 18.80 -29.11
N SER A 127 16.09 17.47 -29.27
CA SER A 127 17.03 16.89 -30.22
C SER A 127 16.58 17.32 -31.60
N ILE A 128 17.25 18.32 -32.15
CA ILE A 128 17.09 18.81 -33.52
C ILE A 128 17.12 17.59 -34.44
N SER A 129 15.96 17.25 -35.03
CA SER A 129 15.90 16.32 -36.15
C SER A 129 16.51 17.01 -37.36
N MET A 130 17.82 16.84 -37.55
CA MET A 130 18.44 17.17 -38.83
C MET A 130 17.98 16.13 -39.85
N THR A 131 16.81 16.39 -40.46
CA THR A 131 16.50 15.87 -41.79
C THR A 131 17.43 16.56 -42.78
N GLY A 132 18.66 16.06 -42.86
CA GLY A 132 19.62 16.40 -43.90
C GLY A 132 19.21 15.75 -45.21
N SER A 133 18.35 16.43 -45.97
CA SER A 133 18.25 16.23 -47.41
C SER A 133 19.47 16.87 -48.07
N THR A 134 20.31 16.07 -48.71
CA THR A 134 21.24 16.54 -49.75
C THR A 134 21.47 15.41 -50.76
N PHE A 135 20.95 15.68 -51.97
CA PHE A 135 21.31 15.22 -53.32
C PHE A 135 21.93 13.84 -53.54
#